data_AF-A0A7S3KZT3-F1
#
_entry.id   AF-A0A7S3KZT3-F1
#
_cell.length_a   1.000
_cell.length_b   1.000
_cell.length_c   1.000
_cell.angle_alpha   90.00
_cell.angle_beta   90.00
_cell.angle_gamma   90.00
#
_symmetry.space_group_name_H-M   'P 1'
#
loop_
_entity.id
_entity.type
_entity.pdbx_description
1 polymer ?
#
loop_
_entity_poly.entity_id
_entity_poly.type
_entity_poly.pdbx_seq_one_letter_code
_entity_poly.pdbx_strand_id
1 'polypeptide(L)'
;REFDAWTDLNTIIYHGSADDRDYIRQYEMAYECDRPSRVSFNSNYLKKCSQGKGGKIDSPWMVQVIITTPEMLTAEDANELMAINYDMLIVDEAHRMKNRSSKLTTMLHDDRFSFGHKMLLTGTPIQNNVSEFWTLLNFCDPDAYDDLDDFLEKYGDMKDKETIDQLHEEIRPYILRRLKEDVEK
;
A
#
# COMPACT_ATOMS: atom_id res chain seq x y z
N ARG A 1 5.66 -16.93 -7.10
CA ARG A 1 5.41 -17.63 -8.38
C ARG A 1 5.39 -16.65 -9.55
N GLU A 2 4.47 -15.68 -9.57
CA GLU A 2 4.33 -14.72 -10.67
C GLU A 2 5.55 -13.81 -10.74
N PHE A 3 6.02 -13.29 -9.60
CA PHE A 3 7.29 -12.55 -9.54
C PHE A 3 8.45 -13.40 -10.06
N ASP A 4 8.66 -14.61 -9.53
CA ASP A 4 9.76 -15.50 -9.98
C ASP A 4 9.68 -15.91 -11.46
N ALA A 5 8.48 -15.93 -12.05
CA ALA A 5 8.27 -16.31 -13.44
C ALA A 5 8.47 -15.16 -14.42
N TRP A 6 8.18 -13.92 -13.99
CA TRP A 6 8.13 -12.75 -14.87
C TRP A 6 9.20 -11.70 -14.56
N THR A 7 9.87 -11.77 -13.41
CA THR A 7 10.88 -10.79 -12.98
C THR A 7 12.07 -11.46 -12.28
N ASP A 8 13.21 -10.75 -12.26
CA ASP A 8 14.40 -11.13 -11.49
C ASP A 8 14.46 -10.36 -10.15
N LEU A 9 13.33 -9.82 -9.68
CA LEU A 9 13.31 -8.99 -8.47
C LEU A 9 13.42 -9.84 -7.22
N ASN A 10 14.29 -9.43 -6.30
CA ASN A 10 14.40 -10.08 -5.00
C ASN A 10 13.12 -9.85 -4.19
N THR A 11 12.33 -10.90 -4.05
CA THR A 11 10.97 -10.85 -3.50
C THR A 11 10.90 -11.71 -2.25
N ILE A 12 10.41 -11.14 -1.14
CA ILE A 12 10.14 -11.88 0.08
C ILE A 12 8.64 -11.93 0.36
N ILE A 13 8.19 -13.02 0.98
CA ILE A 13 6.82 -13.14 1.46
C ILE A 13 6.84 -12.97 2.98
N TYR A 14 6.34 -11.83 3.44
CA TYR A 14 6.27 -11.46 4.84
C TYR A 14 4.95 -11.91 5.46
N HIS A 15 4.90 -13.17 5.88
CA HIS A 15 3.77 -13.79 6.57
C HIS A 15 4.27 -14.95 7.44
N GLY A 16 3.37 -15.61 8.18
CA GLY A 16 3.71 -16.82 8.94
C GLY A 16 3.74 -16.60 10.45
N SER A 17 4.52 -17.40 11.18
CA SER A 17 4.65 -17.28 12.64
C SER A 17 5.53 -16.09 13.04
N ALA A 18 5.54 -15.72 14.33
CA ALA A 18 6.38 -14.63 14.81
C ALA A 18 7.88 -14.93 14.58
N ASP A 19 8.29 -16.18 14.83
CA ASP A 19 9.66 -16.64 14.66
C ASP A 19 10.11 -16.58 13.18
N ASP A 20 9.23 -16.94 12.24
CA ASP A 20 9.52 -16.83 10.80
C ASP A 20 9.77 -15.36 10.40
N ARG A 21 8.96 -14.44 10.92
CA ARG A 21 9.10 -13.01 10.61
C ARG A 21 10.35 -12.41 11.25
N ASP A 22 10.74 -12.86 12.43
CA ASP A 22 12.03 -12.49 13.03
C ASP A 22 13.21 -12.95 12.17
N TYR A 23 13.14 -14.18 11.66
CA TYR A 23 14.15 -14.71 10.75
C TYR A 23 14.26 -13.86 9.48
N ILE A 24 13.12 -13.54 8.85
CA ILE A 24 13.07 -12.68 7.65
C ILE A 24 13.71 -11.32 7.93
N ARG A 25 13.33 -10.66 9.02
CA ARG A 25 13.91 -9.36 9.42
C ARG A 25 15.42 -9.46 9.60
N GLN A 26 15.89 -10.50 10.27
CA GLN A 26 17.29 -10.67 10.61
C GLN A 26 18.16 -11.00 9.39
N TYR A 27 17.66 -11.79 8.43
CA TYR A 27 18.51 -12.41 7.41
C TYR A 27 18.14 -12.11 5.95
N GLU A 28 16.94 -11.63 5.67
CA GLU A 28 16.46 -11.50 4.28
C GLU A 28 16.22 -10.06 3.83
N MET A 29 15.95 -9.13 4.75
CA MET A 29 15.58 -7.76 4.37
C MET A 29 16.78 -6.89 4.00
N ALA A 30 17.80 -6.82 4.87
CA ALA A 30 18.96 -5.95 4.70
C ALA A 30 20.21 -6.75 4.26
N TYR A 31 21.11 -6.08 3.54
CA TYR A 31 22.44 -6.61 3.25
C TYR A 31 23.18 -6.93 4.54
N GLU A 32 24.04 -7.96 4.51
CA GLU A 32 24.76 -8.42 5.71
C GLU A 32 25.57 -7.30 6.37
N CYS A 33 26.15 -6.40 5.59
CA CYS A 33 26.92 -5.25 6.08
C CYS A 33 26.08 -4.19 6.80
N ASP A 34 24.78 -4.09 6.51
CA ASP A 34 23.88 -3.08 7.07
C ASP A 34 23.07 -3.59 8.27
N ARG A 35 23.21 -4.88 8.61
CA ARG A 35 22.54 -5.47 9.78
C ARG A 35 23.12 -4.94 11.08
N PRO A 36 22.29 -4.49 12.04
CA PRO A 36 22.77 -4.04 13.33
C PRO A 36 23.29 -5.21 14.17
N SER A 37 24.38 -4.97 14.89
CA SER A 37 25.06 -5.97 15.74
C SER A 37 24.27 -6.46 16.96
N ARG A 38 23.11 -5.85 17.27
CA ARG A 38 22.21 -6.26 18.36
C ARG A 38 20.76 -6.03 17.95
N VAL A 39 19.95 -7.09 17.94
CA VAL A 39 18.51 -7.04 17.68
C VAL A 39 17.77 -7.22 19.01
N SER A 40 17.11 -6.16 19.49
CA SER A 40 16.13 -6.28 20.56
C SER A 40 14.75 -6.33 19.90
N PHE A 41 13.88 -7.23 20.38
CA PHE A 41 12.46 -7.26 20.00
C PHE A 41 11.84 -5.86 20.12
N ASN A 42 11.01 -5.46 19.15
CA ASN A 42 10.30 -4.17 19.08
C ASN A 42 11.18 -2.90 19.12
N SER A 43 12.45 -3.00 18.70
CA SER A 43 13.41 -1.89 18.81
C SER A 43 13.55 -1.00 17.58
N ASN A 44 12.59 -1.04 16.63
CA ASN A 44 12.71 -0.42 15.32
C ASN A 44 13.97 -0.93 14.59
N TYR A 45 14.12 -2.25 14.49
CA TYR A 45 15.29 -2.90 13.90
C TYR A 45 15.56 -2.39 12.47
N LEU A 46 14.51 -2.27 11.66
CA LEU A 46 14.64 -1.79 10.29
C LEU A 46 15.09 -0.31 10.24
N LYS A 47 14.69 0.54 11.20
CA LYS A 47 15.23 1.91 11.29
C LYS A 47 16.72 1.94 11.59
N LYS A 48 17.27 0.91 12.24
CA LYS A 48 18.71 0.83 12.53
C LYS A 48 19.51 0.36 11.32
N CYS A 49 18.91 -0.49 10.47
CA CYS A 49 19.53 -0.93 9.22
C CYS A 49 19.75 0.26 8.27
N SER A 50 18.83 1.23 8.24
CA SER A 50 18.97 2.43 7.41
C SER A 50 19.97 3.47 7.92
N GLN A 51 20.43 3.37 9.16
CA GLN A 51 21.40 4.29 9.77
C GLN A 51 22.86 3.84 9.62
N GLY A 52 23.16 3.06 8.56
CA GLY A 52 24.38 2.27 8.37
C GLY A 52 25.71 2.87 8.85
N LYS A 53 26.59 2.02 9.38
CA LYS A 53 27.97 2.34 9.76
C LYS A 53 28.90 2.28 8.54
N GLY A 54 28.74 3.21 7.61
CA GLY A 54 29.78 3.55 6.64
C GLY A 54 29.63 2.96 5.24
N GLY A 55 29.42 3.87 4.28
CA GLY A 55 29.89 3.73 2.90
C GLY A 55 28.82 3.46 1.84
N LYS A 56 28.37 4.52 1.17
CA LYS A 56 27.89 4.58 -0.24
C LYS A 56 27.09 3.38 -0.79
N ILE A 57 26.11 2.85 -0.07
CA ILE A 57 25.02 2.11 -0.72
C ILE A 57 23.79 3.00 -0.61
N ASP A 58 23.17 3.31 -1.75
CA ASP A 58 22.01 4.22 -1.82
C ASP A 58 20.78 3.65 -1.09
N SER A 59 20.77 2.35 -0.78
CA SER A 59 19.72 1.65 -0.02
C SER A 59 20.29 0.48 0.80
N PRO A 60 19.99 0.36 2.11
CA PRO A 60 20.44 -0.76 2.95
C PRO A 60 19.70 -2.07 2.65
N TRP A 61 18.69 -2.03 1.77
CA TRP A 61 17.76 -3.12 1.52
C TRP A 61 18.23 -4.01 0.39
N MET A 62 18.37 -5.30 0.69
CA MET A 62 18.61 -6.34 -0.32
C MET A 62 17.30 -6.76 -1.00
N VAL A 63 16.19 -6.69 -0.26
CA VAL A 63 14.85 -6.97 -0.79
C VAL A 63 14.35 -5.83 -1.65
N GLN A 64 13.71 -6.16 -2.77
CA GLN A 64 13.11 -5.20 -3.69
C GLN A 64 11.57 -5.23 -3.62
N VAL A 65 10.98 -6.39 -3.32
CA VAL A 65 9.53 -6.57 -3.22
C VAL A 65 9.18 -7.28 -1.93
N ILE A 66 8.25 -6.72 -1.16
CA ILE A 66 7.69 -7.33 0.04
C ILE A 66 6.22 -7.64 -0.22
N ILE A 67 5.87 -8.92 -0.20
CA ILE A 67 4.47 -9.37 -0.29
C ILE A 67 4.00 -9.67 1.13
N THR A 68 2.94 -9.00 1.57
CA THR A 68 2.39 -9.16 2.92
C THR A 68 0.87 -9.26 2.87
N THR A 69 0.25 -9.62 3.99
CA THR A 69 -1.21 -9.66 4.11
C THR A 69 -1.72 -8.49 4.95
N PRO A 70 -2.99 -8.05 4.77
CA PRO A 70 -3.58 -7.01 5.60
C PRO A 70 -3.49 -7.28 7.10
N GLU A 71 -3.60 -8.55 7.50
CA GLU A 71 -3.53 -8.97 8.89
C GLU A 71 -2.14 -8.67 9.49
N MET A 72 -1.07 -8.84 8.71
CA MET A 72 0.31 -8.56 9.14
C MET A 72 0.55 -7.06 9.35
N LEU A 73 -0.09 -6.21 8.53
CA LEU A 73 -0.04 -4.75 8.67
C LEU A 73 -0.78 -4.23 9.89
N THR A 74 -1.69 -5.02 10.47
CA THR A 74 -2.41 -4.64 11.71
C THR A 74 -1.79 -5.19 12.99
N ALA A 75 -0.76 -6.03 12.87
CA ALA A 75 -0.02 -6.61 14.00
C ALA A 75 1.09 -5.67 14.50
N GLU A 76 1.78 -6.05 15.59
CA GLU A 76 2.91 -5.26 16.13
C GLU A 76 4.03 -5.02 15.10
N ASP A 77 4.14 -5.93 14.12
CA ASP A 77 5.11 -5.89 13.02
C ASP A 77 4.92 -4.70 12.07
N ALA A 78 3.76 -4.04 12.10
CA ALA A 78 3.49 -2.81 11.38
C ALA A 78 4.60 -1.76 11.57
N ASN A 79 5.08 -1.62 12.81
CA ASN A 79 6.09 -0.62 13.16
C ASN A 79 7.45 -0.89 12.48
N GLU A 80 7.79 -2.16 12.28
CA GLU A 80 9.01 -2.54 11.57
C GLU A 80 8.84 -2.25 10.08
N LEU A 81 7.71 -2.64 9.47
CA LEU A 81 7.47 -2.36 8.05
C LEU A 81 7.41 -0.86 7.75
N MET A 82 6.81 -0.06 8.62
CA MET A 82 6.77 1.42 8.53
C MET A 82 8.15 2.09 8.61
N ALA A 83 9.19 1.37 9.05
CA ALA A 83 10.55 1.91 9.08
C ALA A 83 11.20 2.03 7.70
N ILE A 84 10.64 1.35 6.71
CA ILE A 84 11.14 1.33 5.34
C ILE A 84 10.46 2.46 4.57
N ASN A 85 11.23 3.22 3.80
CA ASN A 85 10.70 4.17 2.84
C ASN A 85 10.40 3.41 1.55
N TYR A 86 9.12 3.32 1.16
CA TYR A 86 8.71 2.59 -0.02
C TYR A 86 8.53 3.53 -1.20
N ASP A 87 9.03 3.13 -2.37
CA ASP A 87 8.76 3.85 -3.61
C ASP A 87 7.33 3.63 -4.11
N MET A 88 6.75 2.45 -3.83
CA MET A 88 5.42 2.08 -4.31
C MET A 88 4.68 1.16 -3.35
N LEU A 89 3.38 1.43 -3.17
CA LEU A 89 2.40 0.53 -2.56
C LEU A 89 1.47 -0.02 -3.63
N ILE A 90 1.27 -1.33 -3.62
CA ILE A 90 0.24 -2.00 -4.42
C ILE A 90 -0.73 -2.69 -3.47
N VAL A 91 -2.00 -2.32 -3.51
CA VAL A 91 -3.06 -2.97 -2.74
C VAL A 91 -3.91 -3.79 -3.69
N ASP A 92 -3.83 -5.11 -3.54
CA ASP A 92 -4.74 -6.02 -4.24
C ASP A 92 -6.07 -6.13 -3.50
N GLU A 93 -7.15 -6.33 -4.26
CA GLU A 93 -8.52 -6.31 -3.78
C GLU A 93 -8.84 -5.09 -2.89
N ALA A 94 -8.53 -3.90 -3.41
CA ALA A 94 -8.64 -2.62 -2.71
C ALA A 94 -10.05 -2.33 -2.15
N HIS A 95 -11.08 -3.03 -2.64
CA HIS A 95 -12.42 -3.00 -2.06
C HIS A 95 -12.44 -3.36 -0.55
N ARG A 96 -11.43 -4.06 -0.02
CA ARG A 96 -11.28 -4.32 1.43
C ARG A 96 -11.02 -3.03 2.25
N MET A 97 -10.56 -1.95 1.62
CA MET A 97 -10.25 -0.66 2.28
C MET A 97 -11.44 0.32 2.31
N LYS A 98 -12.62 -0.09 1.85
CA LYS A 98 -13.81 0.76 1.72
C LYS A 98 -14.27 1.46 3.00
N ASN A 99 -13.87 0.95 4.16
CA ASN A 99 -14.19 1.55 5.46
C ASN A 99 -12.99 2.33 6.01
N ARG A 100 -13.10 3.66 6.02
CA ARG A 100 -12.08 4.58 6.58
C ARG A 100 -11.72 4.29 8.04
N SER A 101 -12.67 3.76 8.82
CA SER A 101 -12.45 3.38 10.23
C SER A 101 -11.79 2.01 10.41
N SER A 102 -11.49 1.30 9.31
CA SER A 102 -10.79 0.03 9.39
C SER A 102 -9.35 0.24 9.86
N LYS A 103 -8.85 -0.67 10.70
CA LYS A 103 -7.46 -0.63 11.18
C LYS A 103 -6.45 -0.58 10.03
N LEU A 104 -6.74 -1.29 8.95
CA LEU A 104 -5.90 -1.30 7.74
C LEU A 104 -5.83 0.09 7.12
N THR A 105 -6.99 0.72 6.87
CA THR A 105 -7.05 2.05 6.27
C THR A 105 -6.37 3.08 7.16
N THR A 106 -6.65 3.10 8.47
CA THR A 106 -5.96 4.01 9.41
C THR A 106 -4.45 3.81 9.42
N MET A 107 -3.96 2.56 9.35
CA MET A 107 -2.54 2.26 9.35
C MET A 107 -1.85 2.70 8.05
N LEU A 108 -2.49 2.51 6.89
CA LEU A 108 -1.97 2.95 5.60
C LEU A 108 -2.03 4.48 5.40
N HIS A 109 -2.89 5.17 6.15
CA HIS A 109 -2.95 6.64 6.21
C HIS A 109 -1.99 7.25 7.26
N ASP A 110 -1.28 6.43 8.03
CA ASP A 110 -0.32 6.95 9.01
C ASP A 110 0.85 7.62 8.29
N ASP A 111 1.15 8.87 8.64
CA ASP A 111 2.22 9.67 8.01
C ASP A 111 3.61 9.02 8.13
N ARG A 112 3.79 8.12 9.10
CA ARG A 112 5.04 7.36 9.26
C ARG A 112 5.20 6.27 8.20
N PHE A 113 4.11 5.88 7.52
CA PHE A 113 4.11 4.90 6.44
C PHE A 113 4.08 5.60 5.08
N SER A 114 5.25 6.05 4.64
CA SER A 114 5.38 6.83 3.41
C SER A 114 5.53 5.94 2.17
N PHE A 115 4.81 6.31 1.11
CA PHE A 115 4.86 5.66 -0.20
C PHE A 115 4.98 6.72 -1.29
N GLY A 116 5.95 6.58 -2.20
CA GLY A 116 6.09 7.48 -3.35
C GLY A 116 4.93 7.40 -4.32
N HIS A 117 4.44 6.18 -4.59
CA HIS A 117 3.32 5.90 -5.47
C HIS A 117 2.34 4.91 -4.82
N LYS A 118 1.05 5.05 -5.11
CA LYS A 118 -0.01 4.14 -4.64
C LYS A 118 -0.79 3.59 -5.82
N MET A 119 -0.94 2.27 -5.88
CA MET A 119 -1.71 1.57 -6.90
C MET A 119 -2.76 0.68 -6.23
N LEU A 120 -4.01 0.83 -6.65
CA LEU A 120 -5.14 0.04 -6.15
C LEU A 120 -5.63 -0.89 -7.27
N LEU A 121 -5.68 -2.18 -6.98
CA LEU A 121 -6.21 -3.20 -7.90
C LEU A 121 -7.53 -3.72 -7.30
N THR A 122 -8.58 -3.81 -8.11
CA THR A 122 -9.85 -4.37 -7.69
C THR A 122 -10.58 -5.01 -8.86
N GLY A 123 -11.00 -6.26 -8.70
CA GLY A 123 -11.82 -6.97 -9.70
C GLY A 123 -13.29 -6.60 -9.62
N THR A 124 -13.75 -6.12 -8.46
CA THR A 124 -15.12 -5.66 -8.28
C THR A 124 -15.22 -4.17 -8.59
N PRO A 125 -16.01 -3.77 -9.60
CA PRO A 125 -16.27 -2.36 -9.84
C PRO A 125 -16.92 -1.75 -8.59
N ILE A 126 -16.49 -0.53 -8.24
CA ILE A 126 -17.03 0.29 -7.16
C ILE A 126 -18.50 0.56 -7.47
N GLN A 127 -19.40 -0.26 -6.94
CA GLN A 127 -20.79 -0.32 -7.42
C GLN A 127 -21.84 0.22 -6.45
N ASN A 128 -21.54 0.46 -5.17
CA ASN A 128 -22.62 0.59 -4.17
C ASN A 128 -22.62 1.83 -3.27
N ASN A 129 -21.57 2.67 -3.23
CA ASN A 129 -21.57 3.87 -2.38
C ASN A 129 -20.53 4.91 -2.80
N VAL A 130 -20.98 6.15 -3.07
CA VAL A 130 -20.13 7.33 -3.37
C VAL A 130 -19.11 7.59 -2.26
N SER A 131 -19.47 7.32 -1.01
CA SER A 131 -18.56 7.44 0.14
C SER A 131 -17.44 6.39 0.14
N GLU A 132 -17.73 5.16 -0.27
CA GLU A 132 -16.69 4.12 -0.43
C GLU A 132 -15.72 4.51 -1.55
N PHE A 133 -16.26 5.10 -2.62
CA PHE A 133 -15.45 5.58 -3.73
C PHE A 133 -14.53 6.74 -3.32
N TRP A 134 -15.08 7.73 -2.64
CA TRP A 134 -14.30 8.83 -2.05
C TRP A 134 -13.19 8.32 -1.14
N THR A 135 -13.46 7.28 -0.33
CA THR A 135 -12.45 6.71 0.58
C THR A 135 -11.23 6.20 -0.20
N LEU A 136 -11.42 5.62 -1.39
CA LEU A 136 -10.32 5.16 -2.23
C LEU A 136 -9.58 6.32 -2.92
N LEU A 137 -10.32 7.36 -3.34
CA LEU A 137 -9.74 8.57 -3.93
C LEU A 137 -8.91 9.35 -2.91
N ASN A 138 -9.45 9.60 -1.71
CA ASN A 138 -8.73 10.20 -0.58
C ASN A 138 -7.49 9.41 -0.19
N PHE A 139 -7.52 8.07 -0.30
CA PHE A 139 -6.33 7.27 -0.05
C PHE A 139 -5.22 7.52 -1.08
N CYS A 140 -5.58 7.64 -2.36
CA CYS A 140 -4.63 7.92 -3.44
C CYS A 140 -4.11 9.37 -3.39
N ASP A 141 -5.00 10.32 -3.16
CA ASP A 141 -4.73 11.76 -3.24
C ASP A 141 -5.53 12.50 -2.13
N PRO A 142 -5.00 12.52 -0.90
CA PRO A 142 -5.71 13.10 0.24
C PRO A 142 -5.86 14.61 0.14
N ASP A 143 -4.99 15.30 -0.63
CA ASP A 143 -5.03 16.75 -0.81
C ASP A 143 -6.13 17.17 -1.79
N ALA A 144 -6.38 16.37 -2.84
CA ALA A 144 -7.46 16.64 -3.78
C ALA A 144 -8.85 16.23 -3.25
N TYR A 145 -8.91 15.26 -2.33
CA TYR A 145 -10.14 14.71 -1.77
C TYR A 145 -10.12 14.73 -0.24
N ASP A 146 -9.99 15.90 0.36
CA ASP A 146 -9.82 16.08 1.81
C ASP A 146 -11.15 16.04 2.61
N ASP A 147 -12.24 16.47 1.99
CA ASP A 147 -13.58 16.54 2.61
C ASP A 147 -14.58 15.56 1.95
N LEU A 148 -15.20 14.72 2.79
CA LEU A 148 -16.22 13.76 2.36
C LEU A 148 -17.59 14.43 2.22
N ASP A 149 -17.93 15.37 3.09
CA ASP A 149 -19.24 16.01 3.11
C ASP A 149 -19.41 16.90 1.86
N ASP A 150 -18.37 17.65 1.50
CA ASP A 150 -18.34 18.43 0.24
C ASP A 150 -18.48 17.52 -0.99
N PHE A 151 -17.79 16.38 -0.99
CA PHE A 151 -17.90 15.40 -2.09
C PHE A 151 -19.30 14.79 -2.18
N LEU A 152 -19.94 14.50 -1.04
CA LEU A 152 -21.31 13.99 -0.98
C LEU A 152 -22.35 15.06 -1.34
N GLU A 153 -22.11 16.34 -1.03
CA GLU A 153 -22.98 17.43 -1.50
C GLU A 153 -22.95 17.55 -3.02
N LYS A 154 -21.77 17.41 -3.63
CA LYS A 154 -21.58 17.49 -5.09
C LYS A 154 -22.07 16.24 -5.83
N TYR A 155 -21.81 15.04 -5.29
CA TYR A 155 -21.95 13.77 -6.01
C TYR A 155 -22.83 12.72 -5.33
N GLY A 156 -23.34 12.99 -4.13
CA GLY A 156 -24.08 12.00 -3.32
C GLY A 156 -25.45 11.62 -3.91
N ASP A 157 -26.13 12.54 -4.59
CA ASP A 157 -27.39 12.26 -5.29
C ASP A 157 -27.13 11.96 -6.77
N MET A 158 -26.66 10.73 -7.07
CA MET A 158 -26.38 10.21 -8.43
C MET A 158 -27.65 10.03 -9.30
N LYS A 159 -28.57 10.99 -9.29
CA LYS A 159 -29.78 11.00 -10.11
C LYS A 159 -29.62 11.78 -11.41
N ASP A 160 -28.75 12.80 -11.40
CA ASP A 160 -28.48 13.59 -12.59
C ASP A 160 -27.34 12.96 -13.40
N LYS A 161 -27.62 12.74 -14.68
CA LYS A 161 -26.63 12.21 -15.62
C LYS A 161 -25.48 13.18 -15.80
N GLU A 162 -25.74 14.49 -15.76
CA GLU A 162 -24.70 15.51 -15.92
C GLU A 162 -23.68 15.45 -14.76
N THR A 163 -24.15 15.31 -13.52
CA THR A 163 -23.30 15.13 -12.33
C THR A 163 -22.47 13.85 -12.39
N ILE A 164 -23.04 12.76 -12.89
CA ILE A 164 -22.32 11.49 -13.09
C ILE A 164 -21.23 11.65 -14.16
N ASP A 165 -21.53 12.31 -15.28
CA ASP A 165 -20.57 12.54 -16.35
C ASP A 165 -19.43 13.47 -15.88
N GLN A 166 -19.73 14.49 -15.06
CA GLN A 166 -18.72 15.35 -14.42
C GLN A 166 -17.80 14.55 -13.49
N LEU A 167 -18.37 13.70 -12.62
CA LEU A 167 -17.58 12.83 -11.76
C LEU A 167 -16.68 11.91 -12.59
N HIS A 168 -17.21 11.33 -13.66
CA HIS A 168 -16.44 10.45 -14.54
C HIS A 168 -15.23 11.14 -15.19
N GLU A 169 -15.35 12.39 -15.62
CA GLU A 169 -14.21 13.13 -16.17
C GLU A 169 -13.20 13.55 -15.08
N GLU A 170 -13.66 13.88 -13.87
CA GLU A 170 -12.79 14.23 -12.74
C GLU A 170 -11.92 13.03 -12.29
N ILE A 171 -12.48 11.83 -12.30
CA ILE A 171 -11.82 10.60 -11.81
C ILE A 171 -11.05 9.86 -12.90
N ARG A 172 -11.26 10.23 -14.17
CA ARG A 172 -10.61 9.64 -15.33
C ARG A 172 -9.09 9.52 -15.22
N PRO A 173 -8.32 10.49 -14.67
CA PRO A 173 -6.88 10.33 -14.49
C PRO A 173 -6.52 9.27 -13.43
N TYR A 174 -7.41 8.96 -12.49
CA TYR A 174 -7.17 8.01 -11.40
C TYR A 174 -7.55 6.56 -11.76
N ILE A 175 -8.47 6.36 -12.70
CA ILE A 175 -9.06 5.03 -12.97
C ILE A 175 -8.73 4.55 -14.37
N LEU A 176 -8.13 3.35 -14.43
CA LEU A 176 -8.04 2.56 -15.64
C LEU A 176 -8.97 1.35 -15.55
N ARG A 177 -10.03 1.33 -16.36
CA ARG A 177 -10.96 0.20 -16.49
C ARG A 177 -10.94 -0.34 -17.92
N ARG A 178 -10.87 -1.67 -18.06
CA ARG A 178 -11.00 -2.38 -19.34
C ARG A 178 -12.10 -3.43 -19.24
N LEU A 179 -12.92 -3.58 -20.28
CA LEU A 179 -13.90 -4.65 -20.38
C LEU A 179 -13.26 -5.87 -21.06
N LYS A 180 -13.80 -7.07 -20.83
CA LYS A 180 -13.31 -8.29 -21.51
C LYS A 180 -13.40 -8.14 -23.03
N GLU A 181 -14.48 -7.54 -23.52
CA GLU A 181 -14.71 -7.25 -24.93
C GLU A 181 -13.65 -6.30 -25.53
N ASP A 182 -13.01 -5.46 -24.71
CA ASP A 182 -11.93 -4.55 -25.16
C ASP A 182 -10.59 -5.29 -25.34
N VAL A 183 -10.45 -6.50 -24.78
CA VAL A 183 -9.17 -7.21 -24.65
C VAL A 183 -9.16 -8.53 -25.41
N GLU A 184 -10.28 -9.24 -25.47
CA GLU A 184 -10.43 -10.48 -26.24
C GLU A 184 -10.61 -10.15 -27.73
N LYS A 185 -9.54 -10.35 -28.51
CA LYS A 185 -9.59 -10.49 -29.98
C LYS A 185 -9.21 -11.91 -30.38
#